data_AF-A0A2W2GTN8-F1
#
_entry.id   AF-A0A2W2GTN8-F1
#
_cell.length_a   1.000
_cell.length_b   1.000
_cell.length_c   1.000
_cell.angle_alpha   90.00
_cell.angle_beta   90.00
_cell.angle_gamma   90.00
#
_symmetry.space_group_name_H-M   'P 1'
#
loop_
_entity.id
_entity.type
_entity.pdbx_description
1 polymer ?
#
loop_
_entity_poly.entity_id
_entity_poly.type
_entity_poly.pdbx_seq_one_letter_code
_entity_poly.pdbx_strand_id
1 'polypeptide(L)'
;MKIVVIGGGYAGMTAALRLGRRHDITVISEKDRFTQRIRLHEFVAGRSSVTIPLAELTQGTGIDVVAARVESIDLAAKQVRTADGREFGYDTLVYALGSHTDLSLPGTAEHTYAVERAAELRERLEGGAEKVVVVGGGLTGIELAAELAESYPGRRIELVARLPLGTVAPDPAGGHLAVPSCSCWPASLPGPGAGCRGLVPLLAAVVLSVAVEWV
;
A
#
# COMPACT_ATOMS: atom_id res chain seq x y z
N MET A 1 -7.23 23.98 20.22
CA MET A 1 -7.93 23.52 19.01
C MET A 1 -7.98 22.01 19.05
N LYS A 2 -9.13 21.46 18.67
CA LYS A 2 -9.34 20.03 18.47
C LYS A 2 -8.95 19.65 17.06
N ILE A 3 -7.95 18.78 16.92
CA ILE A 3 -7.46 18.32 15.63
C ILE A 3 -7.73 16.83 15.54
N VAL A 4 -8.51 16.44 14.54
CA VAL A 4 -8.70 15.02 14.20
C VAL A 4 -7.79 14.68 13.03
N VAL A 5 -7.01 13.62 13.18
CA VAL A 5 -6.16 13.06 12.12
C VAL A 5 -6.73 11.70 11.76
N ILE A 6 -7.14 11.51 10.50
CA ILE A 6 -7.59 10.20 10.02
C ILE A 6 -6.45 9.50 9.28
N GLY A 7 -6.09 8.31 9.74
CA GLY A 7 -5.00 7.49 9.21
C GLY A 7 -3.74 7.52 10.09
N GLY A 8 -3.40 6.37 10.68
CA GLY A 8 -2.19 6.15 11.49
C GLY A 8 -0.94 5.81 10.65
N GLY A 9 -0.86 6.28 9.40
CA GLY A 9 0.27 6.06 8.50
C GLY A 9 1.37 7.12 8.63
N TYR A 10 2.31 7.14 7.67
CA TYR A 10 3.44 8.09 7.68
C TYR A 10 2.99 9.54 7.77
N ALA A 11 2.06 9.96 6.91
CA ALA A 11 1.58 11.34 6.86
C ALA A 11 0.85 11.74 8.14
N GLY A 12 -0.12 10.92 8.58
CA GLY A 12 -0.92 11.21 9.77
C GLY A 12 -0.09 11.25 11.05
N MET A 13 0.78 10.25 11.27
CA MET A 13 1.65 10.24 12.45
C MET A 13 2.68 11.37 12.42
N THR A 14 3.26 11.68 11.27
CA THR A 14 4.19 12.82 11.14
C THR A 14 3.47 14.14 11.45
N ALA A 15 2.25 14.33 10.95
CA ALA A 15 1.45 15.51 11.22
C ALA A 15 1.12 15.62 12.72
N ALA A 16 0.56 14.56 13.32
CA ALA A 16 0.18 14.54 14.72
C ALA A 16 1.37 14.83 15.66
N LEU A 17 2.50 14.17 15.44
CA LEU A 17 3.71 14.34 16.26
C LEU A 17 4.33 15.75 16.09
N ARG A 18 4.29 16.33 14.89
CA ARG A 18 4.83 17.69 14.64
C ARG A 18 3.94 18.81 15.19
N LEU A 19 2.63 18.62 15.22
CA LEU A 19 1.69 19.57 15.83
C LEU A 19 1.95 19.70 17.34
N GLY A 20 2.36 18.60 17.98
CA GLY A 20 2.85 18.57 19.37
C GLY A 20 1.76 18.89 20.40
N ARG A 21 2.17 19.07 21.67
CA ARG A 21 1.27 19.15 22.84
C ARG A 21 0.42 20.43 22.95
N ARG A 22 0.45 21.30 21.94
CA ARG A 22 -0.28 22.59 21.93
C ARG A 22 -1.75 22.45 21.54
N HIS A 23 -2.15 21.26 21.10
CA HIS A 23 -3.48 20.98 20.58
C HIS A 23 -4.03 19.70 21.21
N ASP A 24 -5.36 19.59 21.21
CA ASP A 24 -6.07 18.37 21.57
C ASP A 24 -6.15 17.52 20.30
N ILE A 25 -5.35 16.46 20.22
CA ILE A 25 -5.12 15.70 18.97
C ILE A 25 -5.65 14.29 19.15
N THR A 26 -6.56 13.89 18.26
CA THR A 26 -7.03 12.51 18.14
C THR A 26 -6.59 11.92 16.80
N VAL A 27 -5.85 10.82 16.82
CA VAL A 27 -5.53 10.02 15.64
C VAL A 27 -6.51 8.84 15.56
N ILE A 28 -7.32 8.80 14.51
CA ILE A 28 -8.26 7.71 14.24
C ILE A 28 -7.66 6.84 13.14
N SER A 29 -7.47 5.56 13.42
CA SER A 29 -6.87 4.61 12.48
C SER A 29 -7.58 3.27 12.58
N GLU A 30 -7.88 2.62 11.45
CA GLU A 30 -8.51 1.30 11.46
C GLU A 30 -7.62 0.25 12.15
N LYS A 31 -6.30 0.39 12.02
CA LYS A 31 -5.31 -0.45 12.71
C LYS A 31 -4.70 0.31 13.88
N ASP A 32 -4.46 -0.39 14.98
CA ASP A 32 -3.78 0.12 16.19
C ASP A 32 -2.25 0.12 16.07
N ARG A 33 -1.71 -0.26 14.91
CA ARG A 33 -0.26 -0.32 14.62
C ARG A 33 0.10 0.52 13.40
N PHE A 34 1.18 1.26 13.53
CA PHE A 34 1.90 1.85 12.40
C PHE A 34 2.61 0.74 11.62
N THR A 35 2.42 0.71 10.30
CA THR A 35 3.10 -0.24 9.41
C THR A 35 4.16 0.51 8.61
N GLN A 36 5.42 0.08 8.72
CA GLN A 36 6.53 0.56 7.90
C GLN A 36 6.38 0.02 6.47
N ARG A 37 5.44 0.58 5.69
CA ARG A 37 5.10 0.10 4.34
C ARG A 37 6.32 0.01 3.41
N ILE A 38 7.29 0.91 3.60
CA ILE A 38 8.54 0.92 2.81
C ILE A 38 9.38 -0.34 3.02
N ARG A 39 9.19 -1.09 4.13
CA ARG A 39 9.96 -2.30 4.46
C ARG A 39 9.14 -3.58 4.28
N LEU A 40 7.95 -3.51 3.67
CA LEU A 40 7.13 -4.72 3.49
C LEU A 40 7.84 -5.76 2.63
N HIS A 41 8.66 -5.34 1.65
CA HIS A 41 9.48 -6.26 0.86
C HIS A 41 10.46 -7.08 1.72
N GLU A 42 11.11 -6.44 2.70
CA GLU A 42 12.00 -7.11 3.66
C GLU A 42 11.24 -8.14 4.51
N PHE A 43 10.08 -7.75 5.04
CA PHE A 43 9.27 -8.63 5.88
C PHE A 43 8.80 -9.87 5.12
N VAL A 44 8.34 -9.66 3.87
CA VAL A 44 7.91 -10.73 2.98
C VAL A 44 9.05 -11.70 2.67
N ALA A 45 10.27 -11.18 2.52
CA ALA A 45 11.48 -11.98 2.30
C ALA A 45 12.02 -12.67 3.57
N GLY A 46 11.32 -12.56 4.70
CA GLY A 46 11.64 -13.29 5.92
C GLY A 46 12.29 -12.46 7.04
N ARG A 47 12.54 -11.15 6.82
CA ARG A 47 13.14 -10.27 7.84
C ARG A 47 12.16 -9.95 8.99
N SER A 48 12.63 -9.17 9.97
CA SER A 48 11.93 -8.87 11.24
C SER A 48 10.63 -8.07 11.06
N SER A 49 9.87 -7.92 12.15
CA SER A 49 8.60 -7.18 12.17
C SER A 49 8.74 -5.75 11.64
N VAL A 50 7.73 -5.32 10.88
CA VAL A 50 7.61 -3.98 10.27
C VAL A 50 6.49 -3.15 10.88
N THR A 51 6.01 -3.54 12.07
CA THR A 51 4.89 -2.83 12.73
C THR A 51 5.23 -2.40 14.14
N ILE A 52 4.79 -1.19 14.50
CA ILE A 52 4.98 -0.59 15.82
C ILE A 52 3.60 -0.20 16.36
N PRO A 53 3.24 -0.51 17.63
CA PRO A 53 1.98 -0.02 18.21
C PRO A 53 1.90 1.51 18.13
N LEU A 54 0.75 2.04 17.71
CA LEU A 54 0.56 3.50 17.67
C LEU A 54 0.67 4.12 19.07
N ALA A 55 0.21 3.41 20.10
CA ALA A 55 0.33 3.83 21.49
C ALA A 55 1.80 3.99 21.96
N GLU A 56 2.72 3.19 21.43
CA GLU A 56 4.16 3.32 21.69
C GLU A 56 4.71 4.60 21.04
N LEU A 57 4.32 4.87 19.80
CA LEU A 57 4.73 6.06 19.06
C LEU A 57 4.17 7.36 19.64
N THR A 58 3.04 7.31 20.35
CA THR A 58 2.41 8.48 20.97
C THR A 58 2.66 8.58 22.47
N GLN A 59 3.43 7.67 23.06
CA GLN A 59 3.68 7.67 24.51
C GLN A 59 4.27 9.00 24.98
N GLY A 60 3.66 9.61 26.00
CA GLY A 60 4.11 10.88 26.57
C GLY A 60 3.83 12.13 25.72
N THR A 61 3.21 11.98 24.55
CA THR A 61 2.88 13.11 23.67
C THR A 61 1.57 13.80 24.04
N GLY A 62 0.62 13.07 24.66
CA GLY A 62 -0.74 13.55 24.89
C GLY A 62 -1.66 13.45 23.66
N ILE A 63 -1.25 12.71 22.63
CA ILE A 63 -2.09 12.37 21.48
C ILE A 63 -2.95 11.15 21.84
N ASP A 64 -4.26 11.27 21.63
CA ASP A 64 -5.20 10.18 21.79
C ASP A 64 -5.26 9.33 20.51
N VAL A 65 -5.07 8.02 20.64
CA VAL A 65 -5.15 7.08 19.52
C VAL A 65 -6.44 6.28 19.63
N VAL A 66 -7.23 6.30 18.56
CA VAL A 66 -8.48 5.58 18.43
C VAL A 66 -8.33 4.53 17.34
N ALA A 67 -8.32 3.25 17.74
CA ALA A 67 -8.44 2.12 16.82
C ALA A 67 -9.90 1.99 16.37
N ALA A 68 -10.21 2.53 15.19
CA ALA A 68 -11.54 2.49 14.58
C ALA A 68 -11.47 2.77 13.09
N ARG A 69 -12.34 2.11 12.32
CA ARG A 69 -12.54 2.44 10.90
C ARG A 69 -13.39 3.71 10.80
N VAL A 70 -12.89 4.74 10.12
CA VAL A 70 -13.69 5.91 9.74
C VAL A 70 -14.65 5.50 8.63
N GLU A 71 -15.92 5.85 8.78
CA GLU A 71 -16.98 5.52 7.81
C GLU A 71 -17.42 6.76 7.02
N SER A 72 -17.49 7.92 7.67
CA SER A 72 -17.93 9.16 7.02
C SER A 72 -17.34 10.40 7.67
N ILE A 73 -17.32 11.49 6.90
CA ILE A 73 -16.88 12.82 7.32
C ILE A 73 -17.99 13.80 6.94
N ASP A 74 -18.58 14.46 7.94
CA ASP A 74 -19.48 15.58 7.73
C ASP A 74 -18.70 16.89 7.81
N LEU A 75 -18.46 17.50 6.65
CA LEU A 75 -17.70 18.75 6.55
C LEU A 75 -18.49 19.97 7.06
N ALA A 76 -19.82 19.92 7.02
CA ALA A 76 -20.67 21.01 7.49
C ALA A 76 -20.76 21.03 9.01
N ALA A 77 -20.96 19.86 9.62
CA ALA A 77 -20.97 19.68 11.07
C ALA A 77 -19.55 19.60 11.68
N LYS A 78 -18.51 19.50 10.84
CA LYS A 78 -17.11 19.27 11.23
C LYS A 78 -16.94 18.05 12.13
N GLN A 79 -17.44 16.91 11.65
CA GLN A 79 -17.51 15.68 12.43
C GLN A 79 -16.99 14.48 11.62
N VAL A 80 -16.25 13.60 12.27
CA VAL A 80 -15.86 12.28 11.75
C VAL A 80 -16.67 11.21 12.48
N ARG A 81 -17.29 10.30 11.73
CA ARG A 81 -17.99 9.14 12.29
C ARG A 81 -17.25 7.85 11.99
N THR A 82 -17.09 7.01 13.00
CA THR A 82 -16.48 5.69 12.88
C THR A 82 -17.55 4.60 12.74
N ALA A 83 -17.16 3.46 12.19
CA ALA A 83 -18.06 2.33 11.91
C ALA A 83 -18.71 1.73 13.19
N ASP A 84 -18.13 1.99 14.37
CA ASP A 84 -18.69 1.60 15.66
C ASP A 84 -19.60 2.68 16.28
N GLY A 85 -19.97 3.70 15.50
CA GLY A 85 -20.93 4.73 15.89
C GLY A 85 -20.35 5.87 16.74
N ARG A 86 -19.04 5.91 16.99
CA ARG A 86 -18.42 7.06 17.68
C ARG A 86 -18.30 8.25 16.74
N GLU A 87 -18.41 9.43 17.32
CA GLU A 87 -18.36 10.70 16.61
C GLU A 87 -17.29 11.62 17.21
N PHE A 88 -16.51 12.26 16.33
CA PHE A 88 -15.38 13.10 16.70
C PHE A 88 -15.51 14.46 16.02
N GLY A 89 -15.86 15.48 16.80
CA GLY A 89 -15.88 16.87 16.33
C GLY A 89 -14.47 17.45 16.22
N TYR A 90 -14.22 18.28 15.21
CA TYR A 90 -12.92 18.90 14.97
C TYR A 90 -12.99 20.40 14.65
N ASP A 91 -11.95 21.13 15.03
CA ASP A 91 -11.68 22.47 14.48
C ASP A 91 -10.94 22.34 13.13
N THR A 92 -10.01 21.39 13.07
CA THR A 92 -9.18 21.07 11.90
C THR A 92 -9.13 19.55 11.68
N LEU A 93 -9.28 19.13 10.43
CA LEU A 93 -9.15 17.74 10.00
C LEU A 93 -7.87 17.54 9.18
N VAL A 94 -7.09 16.51 9.51
CA VAL A 94 -6.00 16.03 8.68
C VAL A 94 -6.45 14.72 8.02
N TYR A 95 -6.63 14.75 6.70
CA TYR A 95 -6.96 13.57 5.89
C TYR A 95 -5.67 12.86 5.45
N ALA A 96 -5.40 11.68 6.03
CA ALA A 96 -4.16 10.93 5.80
C ALA A 96 -4.39 9.41 5.71
N LEU A 97 -5.51 8.98 5.12
CA LEU A 97 -5.86 7.55 4.94
C LEU A 97 -4.89 6.80 4.03
N GLY A 98 -4.16 7.54 3.18
CA GLY A 98 -3.19 6.98 2.25
C GLY A 98 -3.88 6.36 1.03
N SER A 99 -3.26 5.30 0.52
CA SER A 99 -3.65 4.61 -0.71
C SER A 99 -3.63 3.10 -0.51
N HIS A 100 -4.33 2.37 -1.37
CA HIS A 100 -4.39 0.91 -1.37
C HIS A 100 -4.06 0.37 -2.75
N THR A 101 -3.77 -0.93 -2.83
CA THR A 101 -3.54 -1.57 -4.13
C THR A 101 -4.88 -1.78 -4.85
N ASP A 102 -5.00 -1.31 -6.08
CA ASP A 102 -6.13 -1.57 -6.96
C ASP A 102 -6.09 -3.03 -7.46
N LEU A 103 -7.14 -3.77 -7.11
CA LEU A 103 -7.37 -5.17 -7.50
C LEU A 103 -8.69 -5.31 -8.27
N SER A 104 -9.15 -4.25 -8.94
CA SER A 104 -10.41 -4.22 -9.71
C SER A 104 -10.34 -5.01 -11.02
N LEU A 105 -9.14 -5.32 -11.52
CA LEU A 105 -8.96 -6.11 -12.73
C LEU A 105 -9.49 -7.54 -12.53
N PRO A 106 -10.29 -8.09 -13.47
CA PRO A 106 -10.85 -9.43 -13.33
C PRO A 106 -9.78 -10.49 -13.03
N GLY A 107 -10.00 -11.29 -11.98
CA GLY A 107 -9.08 -12.33 -11.54
C GLY A 107 -7.96 -11.85 -10.61
N THR A 108 -7.77 -10.53 -10.43
CA THR A 108 -6.66 -10.05 -9.59
C THR A 108 -6.94 -10.19 -8.10
N ALA A 109 -8.16 -9.92 -7.64
CA ALA A 109 -8.54 -10.13 -6.24
C ALA A 109 -8.40 -11.59 -5.79
N GLU A 110 -8.65 -12.54 -6.69
CA GLU A 110 -8.64 -13.98 -6.42
C GLU A 110 -7.24 -14.60 -6.54
N HIS A 111 -6.43 -14.11 -7.47
CA HIS A 111 -5.16 -14.74 -7.83
C HIS A 111 -3.92 -13.95 -7.43
N THR A 112 -4.08 -12.71 -6.95
CA THR A 112 -2.95 -11.87 -6.55
C THR A 112 -2.95 -11.51 -5.06
N TYR A 113 -1.76 -11.20 -4.57
CA TYR A 113 -1.53 -10.69 -3.23
C TYR A 113 -1.03 -9.27 -3.35
N ALA A 114 -1.76 -8.35 -2.77
CA ALA A 114 -1.26 -7.00 -2.60
C ALA A 114 -0.14 -7.02 -1.53
N VAL A 115 0.90 -6.19 -1.69
CA VAL A 115 2.02 -6.15 -0.74
C VAL A 115 1.56 -5.76 0.68
N GLU A 116 0.41 -5.08 0.80
CA GLU A 116 -0.26 -4.77 2.07
C GLU A 116 -0.70 -6.02 2.85
N ARG A 117 -0.86 -7.16 2.15
CA ARG A 117 -1.12 -8.49 2.72
C ARG A 117 0.19 -9.26 2.96
N ALA A 118 1.24 -8.56 3.38
CA ALA A 118 2.58 -9.10 3.55
C ALA A 118 2.67 -10.35 4.44
N ALA A 119 1.85 -10.46 5.49
CA ALA A 119 1.81 -11.64 6.37
C ALA A 119 1.35 -12.90 5.61
N GLU A 120 0.22 -12.82 4.92
CA GLU A 120 -0.31 -13.93 4.13
C GLU A 120 0.64 -14.30 2.97
N LEU A 121 1.26 -13.29 2.37
CA LEU A 121 2.25 -13.50 1.33
C LEU A 121 3.47 -14.28 1.86
N ARG A 122 3.99 -13.89 3.03
CA ARG A 122 5.09 -14.60 3.69
C ARG A 122 4.71 -16.05 3.99
N GLU A 123 3.53 -16.29 4.55
CA GLU A 123 3.04 -17.66 4.83
C GLU A 123 2.99 -18.53 3.56
N ARG A 124 2.52 -17.96 2.44
CA ARG A 124 2.50 -18.68 1.15
C ARG A 124 3.89 -18.97 0.60
N LEU A 125 4.82 -18.05 0.78
CA LEU A 125 6.21 -18.27 0.41
C LEU A 125 6.82 -19.36 1.29
N GLU A 126 6.59 -19.34 2.60
CA GLU A 126 7.06 -20.38 3.53
C GLU A 126 6.41 -21.74 3.21
N GLY A 127 5.18 -21.76 2.69
CA GLY A 127 4.46 -22.94 2.21
C GLY A 127 4.99 -23.61 0.93
N GLY A 128 6.12 -23.13 0.37
CA GLY A 128 6.84 -23.83 -0.70
C GLY A 128 6.52 -23.37 -2.12
N ALA A 129 6.05 -22.14 -2.33
CA ALA A 129 5.89 -21.59 -3.67
C ALA A 129 7.24 -21.57 -4.43
N GLU A 130 7.35 -22.35 -5.51
CA GLU A 130 8.57 -22.46 -6.32
C GLU A 130 8.71 -21.31 -7.34
N LYS A 131 7.57 -20.72 -7.74
CA LYS A 131 7.52 -19.60 -8.69
C LYS A 131 6.80 -18.40 -8.07
N VAL A 132 7.38 -17.22 -8.24
CA VAL A 132 6.78 -15.95 -7.83
C VAL A 132 6.81 -14.97 -8.98
N VAL A 133 5.68 -14.35 -9.26
CA VAL A 133 5.51 -13.31 -10.29
C VAL A 133 5.18 -12.00 -9.59
N VAL A 134 6.08 -11.04 -9.67
CA VAL A 134 5.88 -9.66 -9.20
C VAL A 134 5.34 -8.81 -10.34
N VAL A 135 4.17 -8.22 -10.16
CA VAL A 135 3.50 -7.33 -11.14
C VAL A 135 3.58 -5.89 -10.66
N GLY A 136 4.28 -5.08 -11.44
CA GLY A 136 4.53 -3.66 -11.16
C GLY A 136 6.01 -3.34 -11.16
N GLY A 137 6.48 -2.57 -12.13
CA GLY A 137 7.88 -2.15 -12.27
C GLY A 137 8.26 -0.90 -11.46
N GLY A 138 7.43 -0.49 -10.50
CA GLY A 138 7.75 0.60 -9.57
C GLY A 138 8.74 0.14 -8.49
N LEU A 139 9.23 1.08 -7.68
CA LEU A 139 10.26 0.81 -6.65
C LEU A 139 9.88 -0.36 -5.74
N THR A 140 8.65 -0.39 -5.23
CA THR A 140 8.18 -1.48 -4.37
C THR A 140 8.23 -2.86 -5.05
N GLY A 141 7.89 -2.94 -6.34
CA GLY A 141 7.96 -4.20 -7.08
C GLY A 141 9.40 -4.63 -7.37
N ILE A 142 10.29 -3.68 -7.66
CA ILE A 142 11.72 -3.93 -7.86
C ILE A 142 12.36 -4.42 -6.56
N GLU A 143 12.16 -3.72 -5.46
CA GLU A 143 12.70 -4.08 -4.14
C GLU A 143 12.19 -5.46 -3.70
N LEU A 144 10.89 -5.74 -3.89
CA LEU A 144 10.32 -7.05 -3.57
C LEU A 144 10.92 -8.16 -4.43
N ALA A 145 11.02 -7.98 -5.75
CA ALA A 145 11.63 -8.98 -6.62
C ALA A 145 13.10 -9.24 -6.26
N ALA A 146 13.86 -8.19 -5.95
CA ALA A 146 15.26 -8.30 -5.56
C ALA A 146 15.43 -9.06 -4.24
N GLU A 147 14.72 -8.68 -3.18
CA GLU A 147 14.81 -9.33 -1.87
C GLU A 147 14.36 -10.79 -1.92
N LEU A 148 13.34 -11.12 -2.72
CA LEU A 148 12.91 -12.51 -2.92
C LEU A 148 13.96 -13.33 -3.67
N ALA A 149 14.60 -12.77 -4.70
CA ALA A 149 15.65 -13.45 -5.45
C ALA A 149 16.88 -13.72 -4.57
N GLU A 150 17.22 -12.77 -3.70
CA GLU A 150 18.32 -12.92 -2.74
C GLU A 150 18.00 -13.94 -1.63
N SER A 151 16.79 -13.86 -1.06
CA SER A 151 16.40 -14.68 0.08
C SER A 151 16.02 -16.12 -0.30
N TYR A 152 15.66 -16.35 -1.56
CA TYR A 152 15.23 -17.66 -2.06
C TYR A 152 15.93 -18.04 -3.38
N PRO A 153 17.25 -18.33 -3.35
CA PRO A 153 18.06 -18.55 -4.57
C PRO A 153 17.64 -19.76 -5.42
N GLY A 154 16.81 -20.66 -4.89
CA GLY A 154 16.25 -21.80 -5.61
C GLY A 154 14.89 -21.55 -6.27
N ARG A 155 14.29 -20.36 -6.10
CA ARG A 155 12.95 -20.04 -6.62
C ARG A 155 13.02 -19.23 -7.89
N ARG A 156 12.05 -19.45 -8.77
CA ARG A 156 11.90 -18.65 -10.00
C ARG A 156 11.15 -17.36 -9.68
N ILE A 157 11.87 -16.24 -9.67
CA ILE A 157 11.29 -14.90 -9.47
C ILE A 157 11.20 -14.19 -10.82
N GLU A 158 10.00 -13.72 -11.18
CA GLU A 158 9.75 -12.96 -12.41
C GLU A 158 9.17 -11.59 -12.07
N LEU A 159 9.70 -10.52 -12.67
CA LEU A 159 9.15 -9.17 -12.56
C LEU A 159 8.50 -8.78 -13.89
N VAL A 160 7.21 -8.45 -13.84
CA VAL A 160 6.39 -8.04 -14.99
C VAL A 160 6.01 -6.57 -14.82
N ALA A 161 6.32 -5.76 -15.82
CA ALA A 161 6.04 -4.33 -15.81
C ALA A 161 5.43 -3.88 -17.14
N ARG A 162 4.49 -2.93 -17.07
CA ARG A 162 3.92 -2.26 -18.26
C ARG A 162 4.88 -1.23 -18.86
N LEU A 163 5.67 -0.58 -18.02
CA LEU A 163 6.63 0.47 -18.36
C LEU A 163 8.05 -0.02 -18.03
N PRO A 164 9.10 0.67 -18.53
CA PRO A 164 10.46 0.41 -18.09
C PRO A 164 10.58 0.43 -16.57
N LEU A 165 11.45 -0.42 -16.02
CA LEU A 165 11.65 -0.53 -14.58
C LEU A 165 12.09 0.81 -13.98
N GLY A 166 11.51 1.17 -12.84
CA GLY A 166 11.79 2.43 -12.15
C GLY A 166 11.06 3.64 -12.73
N THR A 167 10.22 3.46 -13.74
CA THR A 167 9.38 4.56 -14.25
C THR A 167 8.36 4.94 -13.19
N VAL A 168 8.51 6.13 -12.62
CA VAL A 168 7.47 6.75 -11.80
C VAL A 168 6.45 7.33 -12.78
N ALA A 169 5.30 6.68 -12.91
CA ALA A 169 4.22 7.21 -13.72
C ALA A 169 3.83 8.60 -13.20
N PRO A 170 3.72 9.62 -14.06
CA PRO A 170 3.28 10.92 -13.62
C PRO A 170 1.86 10.83 -13.03
N ASP A 171 1.60 11.65 -12.02
CA ASP A 171 0.29 11.79 -11.41
C ASP A 171 -0.76 12.05 -12.50
N PRO A 172 -1.82 11.23 -12.63
CA PRO A 172 -2.91 11.50 -13.56
C PRO A 172 -3.61 12.85 -13.27
N ALA A 173 -3.42 13.43 -12.08
CA ALA A 173 -3.97 14.73 -11.67
C ALA A 173 -2.99 15.93 -11.81
N GLY A 174 -1.75 15.76 -12.29
CA GLY A 174 -0.74 16.83 -12.22
C GLY A 174 0.27 16.86 -13.38
N GLY A 175 0.00 17.67 -14.41
CA GLY A 175 0.81 17.83 -15.62
C GLY A 175 2.14 18.58 -15.46
N HIS A 176 3.08 18.07 -14.65
CA HIS A 176 4.40 18.72 -14.50
C HIS A 176 5.65 17.83 -14.62
N LEU A 177 5.54 16.55 -14.95
CA LEU A 177 6.71 15.70 -15.23
C LEU A 177 6.53 14.92 -16.54
N ALA A 178 7.00 15.53 -17.63
CA ALA A 178 7.21 14.82 -18.88
C ALA A 178 8.52 14.02 -18.78
N VAL A 179 8.42 12.69 -18.81
CA VAL A 179 9.57 11.82 -19.07
C VAL A 179 9.53 11.48 -20.57
N PRO A 180 10.64 11.63 -21.33
CA PRO A 180 10.60 11.41 -22.77
C PRO A 180 10.32 9.94 -23.06
N SER A 181 9.38 9.71 -23.97
CA SER A 181 9.06 8.40 -24.53
C SER A 181 10.30 7.80 -25.19
N CYS A 182 10.76 6.64 -24.70
CA CYS A 182 11.72 5.83 -25.42
C CYS A 182 10.99 4.64 -26.06
N SER A 183 10.98 4.64 -27.39
CA SER A 183 10.41 3.65 -28.28
C SER A 183 11.24 2.36 -28.26
N CYS A 184 10.82 1.38 -27.46
CA CYS A 184 11.30 0.00 -27.58
C CYS A 184 10.11 -0.96 -27.45
N TRP A 185 9.28 -1.03 -28.48
CA TRP A 185 8.40 -2.17 -28.71
C TRP A 185 8.50 -2.56 -30.19
N PRO A 186 8.78 -3.82 -30.55
CA PRO A 186 8.70 -4.23 -31.94
C PRO A 186 7.25 -4.12 -32.39
N ALA A 187 7.02 -3.36 -33.46
CA ALA A 187 5.74 -3.21 -34.12
C ALA A 187 5.33 -4.53 -34.78
N SER A 188 4.74 -5.46 -34.01
CA SER A 188 3.94 -6.57 -34.56
C SER A 188 3.29 -7.41 -33.46
N LEU A 189 2.11 -7.01 -33.00
CA LEU A 189 1.06 -7.94 -32.56
C LEU A 189 -0.30 -7.48 -33.10
N PRO A 190 -1.18 -8.41 -33.50
CA PRO A 190 -2.38 -8.10 -34.26
C PRO A 190 -3.49 -7.59 -33.33
N GLY A 191 -4.13 -6.48 -33.74
CA GLY A 191 -5.54 -6.09 -33.54
C GLY A 191 -6.21 -6.18 -32.15
N PRO A 192 -7.09 -5.23 -31.80
CA PRO A 192 -7.86 -5.28 -30.56
C PRO A 192 -8.88 -6.43 -30.66
N GLY A 193 -8.59 -7.54 -29.99
CA GLY A 193 -9.42 -8.75 -30.03
C GLY A 193 -8.78 -9.99 -29.40
N ALA A 194 -7.46 -10.01 -29.23
CA ALA A 194 -6.78 -11.05 -28.45
C ALA A 194 -6.91 -10.74 -26.95
N GLY A 195 -8.00 -11.23 -26.34
CA GLY A 195 -8.16 -11.20 -24.89
C GLY A 195 -6.97 -11.85 -24.18
N CYS A 196 -6.62 -11.36 -23.00
CA CYS A 196 -5.70 -11.99 -22.05
C CYS A 196 -6.27 -13.33 -21.55
N ARG A 197 -6.44 -14.30 -22.45
CA ARG A 197 -6.79 -15.69 -22.16
C ARG A 197 -5.52 -16.49 -22.41
N GLY A 198 -4.62 -16.54 -21.43
CA GLY A 198 -3.40 -17.33 -21.60
C GLY A 198 -2.42 -17.35 -20.44
N LEU A 199 -2.59 -16.56 -19.38
CA LEU A 199 -1.62 -16.49 -18.28
C LEU A 199 -1.97 -17.32 -17.05
N VAL A 200 -2.87 -18.30 -17.19
CA VAL A 200 -3.13 -19.28 -16.13
C VAL A 200 -3.28 -20.68 -16.75
N PRO A 201 -2.23 -21.50 -16.63
CA PRO A 201 -2.45 -22.82 -16.06
C PRO A 201 -1.65 -23.01 -14.77
N LEU A 202 -2.29 -23.78 -13.89
CA LEU A 202 -2.03 -24.07 -12.49
C LEU A 202 -0.63 -24.64 -12.18
N LEU A 203 -0.01 -24.10 -11.12
CA LEU A 203 0.42 -24.72 -9.85
C LEU A 203 1.63 -23.94 -9.31
N ALA A 204 1.55 -23.50 -8.05
CA ALA A 204 2.62 -22.84 -7.28
C ALA A 204 3.13 -21.44 -7.71
N ALA A 205 2.36 -20.66 -8.47
CA ALA A 205 2.69 -19.27 -8.78
C ALA A 205 2.00 -18.28 -7.80
N VAL A 206 2.79 -17.51 -7.05
CA VAL A 206 2.29 -16.36 -6.30
C VAL A 206 2.37 -15.13 -7.19
N VAL A 207 1.22 -14.54 -7.54
CA VAL A 207 1.18 -13.29 -8.32
C VAL A 207 1.02 -12.11 -7.37
N LEU A 208 1.84 -11.08 -7.52
CA LEU A 208 1.85 -9.92 -6.64
C LEU A 208 1.47 -8.68 -7.44
N SER A 209 0.52 -7.89 -6.96
CA SER A 209 0.16 -6.61 -7.61
C SER A 209 0.62 -5.45 -6.76
N VAL A 210 1.21 -4.45 -7.40
CA VAL A 210 1.55 -3.16 -6.79
C VAL A 210 1.06 -2.03 -7.71
N ALA A 211 -0.25 -1.92 -7.88
CA ALA A 211 -0.90 -0.79 -8.54
C ALA A 211 -1.58 0.05 -7.46
N VAL A 212 -1.16 1.30 -7.25
CA VAL A 212 -1.62 2.11 -6.10
C VAL A 212 -2.76 3.03 -6.52
N GLU A 213 -3.88 3.01 -5.80
CA GLU A 213 -5.01 3.93 -5.93
C GLU A 213 -5.22 4.73 -4.63
N TRP A 214 -5.47 6.03 -4.78
CA TRP A 214 -5.69 6.95 -3.66
C TRP A 214 -7.11 6.78 -3.10
N VAL A 215 -7.24 6.76 -1.76
CA VAL A 215 -8.54 6.67 -1.04
C VAL A 215 -9.25 8.00 -1.03
#